data_AF-A0A7X4LMX3-F1
#
_entry.id   AF-A0A7X4LMX3-F1
#
_cell.length_a   1.000
_cell.length_b   1.000
_cell.length_c   1.000
_cell.angle_alpha   90.00
_cell.angle_beta   90.00
_cell.angle_gamma   90.00
#
_symmetry.space_group_name_H-M   'P 1'
#
loop_
_entity.id
_entity.type
_entity.pdbx_description
1 polymer ?
#
loop_
_entity_poly.entity_id
_entity_poly.type
_entity_poly.pdbx_seq_one_letter_code
_entity_poly.pdbx_strand_id
1 'polypeptide(L)'
;MNLKKVAITLPAPICIVSTLSLFMTYINHGFSDDFLAQWLKALAFSLIIMLPLAGLLIMKIGKFVETRFGHIKPLYQKLIQCAGIAFTLEAILAVISTLSTTHPHDIAQFFTTWSFTLVRALPLGYVIAMIMVFIVKPKIQRALAAAA
;
A
#
# COMPACT_ATOMS: atom_id res chain seq x y z
N MET A 1 -21.73 4.12 8.69
CA MET A 1 -21.05 4.24 7.38
C MET A 1 -22.09 3.97 6.30
N ASN A 2 -22.30 4.89 5.34
CA ASN A 2 -23.35 4.73 4.32
C ASN A 2 -23.00 3.56 3.38
N LEU A 3 -23.82 2.52 3.30
CA LEU A 3 -23.56 1.29 2.54
C LEU A 3 -23.22 1.57 1.06
N LYS A 4 -23.91 2.56 0.47
CA LYS A 4 -23.63 3.06 -0.90
C LYS A 4 -22.21 3.60 -1.07
N LYS A 5 -21.68 4.33 -0.08
CA LYS A 5 -20.32 4.89 -0.15
C LYS A 5 -19.27 3.78 -0.12
N VAL A 6 -19.49 2.75 0.70
CA VAL A 6 -18.61 1.59 0.82
C VAL A 6 -18.57 0.78 -0.47
N ALA A 7 -19.72 0.56 -1.10
CA ALA A 7 -19.84 -0.15 -2.37
C ALA A 7 -19.11 0.58 -3.52
N ILE A 8 -18.92 1.90 -3.43
CA ILE A 8 -18.21 2.69 -4.46
C ILE A 8 -16.71 2.80 -4.17
N THR A 9 -16.29 2.86 -2.90
CA THR A 9 -14.89 3.13 -2.53
C THR A 9 -14.01 1.89 -2.45
N LEU A 10 -14.55 0.75 -2.02
CA LEU A 10 -13.79 -0.49 -1.80
C LEU A 10 -13.40 -1.29 -3.06
N PRO A 11 -14.21 -1.35 -4.13
CA PRO A 11 -13.91 -2.27 -5.24
C PRO A 11 -12.56 -2.01 -5.90
N ALA A 12 -12.21 -0.76 -6.14
CA ALA A 12 -10.95 -0.39 -6.79
C ALA A 12 -9.71 -0.84 -5.99
N PRO A 13 -9.55 -0.50 -4.69
CA PRO A 13 -8.43 -0.99 -3.91
C PRO A 13 -8.42 -2.51 -3.75
N ILE A 14 -9.58 -3.17 -3.63
CA ILE A 14 -9.66 -4.64 -3.56
C ILE A 14 -9.14 -5.26 -4.86
N CYS A 15 -9.52 -4.75 -6.02
CA CYS A 15 -9.05 -5.27 -7.31
C CYS A 15 -7.53 -5.11 -7.46
N ILE A 16 -6.99 -3.95 -7.08
CA ILE A 16 -5.55 -3.68 -7.13
C ILE A 16 -4.80 -4.65 -6.21
N VAL A 17 -5.23 -4.77 -4.95
CA VAL A 17 -4.62 -5.69 -3.98
C VAL A 17 -4.71 -7.14 -4.44
N SER A 18 -5.86 -7.57 -4.97
CA SER A 18 -6.07 -8.94 -5.41
C SER A 18 -5.16 -9.31 -6.58
N THR A 19 -5.04 -8.40 -7.56
CA THR A 19 -4.21 -8.61 -8.75
C THR A 19 -2.73 -8.62 -8.39
N LEU A 20 -2.27 -7.68 -7.55
CA LEU A 20 -0.88 -7.62 -7.10
C LEU A 20 -0.51 -8.83 -6.24
N SER A 21 -1.38 -9.23 -5.31
CA SER A 21 -1.16 -10.42 -4.48
C SER A 21 -1.07 -11.70 -5.32
N LEU A 22 -1.96 -11.84 -6.31
CA LEU A 22 -1.92 -12.97 -7.25
C LEU A 22 -0.60 -13.01 -8.03
N PHE A 23 -0.21 -11.87 -8.59
CA PHE A 23 1.02 -11.74 -9.37
C PHE A 23 2.28 -12.03 -8.54
N MET A 24 2.35 -11.50 -7.32
CA MET A 24 3.48 -11.75 -6.41
C MET A 24 3.53 -13.20 -5.93
N THR A 25 2.38 -13.82 -5.66
CA THR A 25 2.34 -15.24 -5.29
C THR A 25 2.83 -16.10 -6.45
N TYR A 26 2.42 -15.78 -7.68
CA TYR A 26 2.87 -16.49 -8.88
C TYR A 26 4.38 -16.36 -9.12
N ILE A 27 4.94 -15.16 -8.97
CA ILE A 27 6.39 -14.95 -9.12
C ILE A 27 7.19 -15.74 -8.07
N ASN A 28 6.71 -15.77 -6.82
CA ASN A 28 7.47 -16.37 -5.73
C ASN A 28 7.38 -17.90 -5.70
N HIS A 29 6.24 -18.50 -6.11
CA HIS A 29 5.97 -19.92 -5.91
C HIS A 29 5.56 -20.68 -7.19
N GLY A 30 5.27 -19.97 -8.29
CA GLY A 30 4.69 -20.58 -9.51
C GLY A 30 3.30 -21.16 -9.27
N PHE A 31 2.78 -21.90 -10.26
CA PHE A 31 1.58 -22.73 -10.08
C PHE A 31 1.96 -24.06 -9.43
N SER A 32 2.08 -24.05 -8.10
CA SER A 32 2.25 -25.24 -7.28
C SER A 32 0.91 -25.70 -6.68
N ASP A 33 0.87 -26.91 -6.12
CA ASP A 33 -0.35 -27.45 -5.48
C ASP A 33 -0.83 -26.57 -4.30
N ASP A 34 0.09 -25.87 -3.64
CA ASP A 34 -0.21 -24.96 -2.52
C ASP A 34 -0.52 -23.52 -2.96
N PHE A 35 -0.42 -23.21 -4.26
CA PHE A 35 -0.54 -21.84 -4.78
C PHE A 35 -1.82 -21.15 -4.29
N LEU A 36 -2.96 -21.83 -4.40
CA LEU A 36 -4.26 -21.27 -4.06
C LEU A 36 -4.39 -20.98 -2.56
N ALA A 37 -3.87 -21.87 -1.71
CA ALA A 37 -3.87 -21.68 -0.26
C ALA A 37 -2.95 -20.52 0.16
N GLN A 38 -1.78 -20.39 -0.45
CA GLN A 38 -0.85 -19.30 -0.17
C GLN A 38 -1.37 -17.95 -0.67
N TRP A 39 -1.92 -17.92 -1.88
CA TRP A 39 -2.55 -16.71 -2.43
C TRP A 39 -3.72 -16.24 -1.57
N LEU A 40 -4.61 -17.15 -1.14
CA LEU A 40 -5.74 -16.80 -0.26
C LEU A 40 -5.27 -16.25 1.10
N LYS A 41 -4.22 -16.84 1.70
CA LYS A 41 -3.63 -16.32 2.95
C LYS A 41 -3.05 -14.92 2.75
N ALA A 42 -2.29 -14.70 1.69
CA ALA A 42 -1.71 -13.40 1.36
C ALA A 42 -2.80 -12.36 1.06
N LEU A 43 -3.84 -12.76 0.34
CA LEU A 43 -5.00 -11.92 0.02
C LEU A 43 -5.76 -11.53 1.29
N ALA A 44 -6.06 -12.49 2.17
CA ALA A 44 -6.75 -12.25 3.43
C ALA A 44 -5.95 -11.28 4.32
N PHE A 45 -4.65 -11.52 4.47
CA PHE A 45 -3.75 -10.61 5.19
C PHE A 45 -3.79 -9.19 4.60
N SER A 46 -3.68 -9.08 3.27
CA SER A 46 -3.64 -7.77 2.62
C SER A 46 -4.97 -7.02 2.71
N LEU A 47 -6.11 -7.71 2.65
CA LEU A 47 -7.43 -7.08 2.73
C LEU A 47 -7.81 -6.70 4.16
N ILE A 48 -7.49 -7.55 5.14
CA ILE A 48 -7.93 -7.37 6.54
C ILE A 48 -6.96 -6.44 7.29
N ILE A 49 -5.67 -6.51 7.00
CA ILE A 49 -4.64 -5.80 7.77
C ILE A 49 -4.07 -4.63 6.96
N MET A 50 -3.55 -4.91 5.77
CA MET A 50 -2.82 -3.89 5.00
C MET A 50 -3.74 -2.81 4.44
N LEU A 51 -4.93 -3.16 3.95
CA LEU A 51 -5.84 -2.19 3.35
C LEU A 51 -6.36 -1.15 4.36
N PRO A 52 -6.82 -1.51 5.57
CA PRO A 52 -7.17 -0.54 6.60
C PRO A 52 -5.96 0.29 7.06
N LEU A 53 -4.79 -0.34 7.21
CA LEU A 53 -3.56 0.35 7.58
C LEU A 53 -3.17 1.41 6.54
N ALA A 54 -3.20 1.06 5.26
CA ALA A 54 -2.95 1.99 4.16
C ALA A 54 -3.95 3.15 4.17
N GLY A 55 -5.25 2.87 4.38
CA GLY A 55 -6.28 3.90 4.52
C GLY A 55 -5.99 4.88 5.68
N LEU A 56 -5.59 4.36 6.84
CA LEU A 56 -5.21 5.18 7.99
C LEU A 56 -3.97 6.04 7.72
N LEU A 57 -2.94 5.48 7.07
CA LEU A 57 -1.73 6.21 6.69
C LEU A 57 -2.04 7.31 5.69
N ILE A 58 -2.84 7.03 4.66
CA ILE A 58 -3.30 8.03 3.68
C ILE A 58 -3.97 9.21 4.39
N MET A 59 -4.83 8.93 5.38
CA MET A 59 -5.52 9.98 6.13
C MET A 59 -4.56 10.78 7.03
N LYS A 60 -3.71 10.11 7.81
CA LYS A 60 -2.78 10.78 8.74
C LYS A 60 -1.71 11.59 8.01
N ILE A 61 -1.09 11.00 6.99
CA ILE A 61 -0.05 11.65 6.18
C ILE A 61 -0.67 12.75 5.34
N GLY A 62 -1.86 12.53 4.76
CA GLY A 62 -2.60 13.57 4.05
C GLY A 62 -2.81 14.82 4.91
N LYS A 63 -3.36 14.64 6.11
CA LYS A 63 -3.54 15.75 7.08
C LYS A 63 -2.22 16.40 7.47
N PHE A 64 -1.20 15.59 7.77
CA PHE A 64 0.11 16.12 8.14
C PHE A 64 0.72 17.00 7.04
N VAL A 65 0.62 16.56 5.78
CA VAL A 65 1.12 17.32 4.63
C VAL A 65 0.29 18.58 4.41
N GLU A 66 -1.03 18.52 4.53
CA GLU A 66 -1.90 19.70 4.42
C GLU A 66 -1.59 20.74 5.50
N THR A 67 -1.39 20.32 6.75
CA THR A 67 -1.08 21.23 7.86
C THR A 67 0.33 21.84 7.74
N ARG A 68 1.34 21.05 7.38
CA ARG A 68 2.74 21.53 7.35
C ARG A 68 3.14 22.18 6.03
N PHE A 69 2.57 21.74 4.92
CA PHE A 69 2.94 22.17 3.57
C PHE A 69 1.78 22.82 2.81
N GLY A 70 0.74 23.30 3.53
CA GLY A 70 -0.43 23.98 2.98
C GLY A 70 -0.12 25.17 2.05
N HIS A 71 1.06 25.77 2.20
CA HIS A 71 1.54 26.92 1.42
C HIS A 71 2.12 26.56 0.04
N ILE A 72 2.35 25.28 -0.25
CA ILE A 72 2.97 24.81 -1.51
C ILE A 72 1.89 24.47 -2.55
N LYS A 73 2.25 24.49 -3.85
CA LYS A 73 1.35 24.07 -4.93
C LYS A 73 0.75 22.67 -4.68
N PRO A 74 -0.51 22.44 -5.05
CA PRO A 74 -1.24 21.20 -4.77
C PRO A 74 -0.61 19.96 -5.42
N LEU A 75 0.10 20.12 -6.54
CA LEU A 75 0.83 19.01 -7.17
C LEU A 75 1.94 18.47 -6.26
N TYR A 76 2.79 19.35 -5.72
CA TYR A 76 3.88 18.95 -4.84
C TYR A 76 3.37 18.35 -3.54
N GLN A 77 2.27 18.88 -2.97
CA GLN A 77 1.63 18.27 -1.81
C GLN A 77 1.22 16.82 -2.09
N LYS A 78 0.59 16.53 -3.23
CA LYS A 78 0.23 15.15 -3.60
C LYS A 78 1.44 14.25 -3.80
N LEU A 79 2.53 14.75 -4.39
CA LEU A 79 3.77 13.98 -4.55
C LEU A 79 4.42 13.66 -3.19
N ILE A 80 4.44 14.61 -2.26
CA ILE A 80 4.94 14.42 -0.90
C ILE A 80 4.06 13.42 -0.14
N GLN A 81 2.73 13.50 -0.30
CA GLN A 81 1.80 12.51 0.26
C GLN A 81 2.11 11.11 -0.28
N CYS A 82 2.27 10.95 -1.60
CA CYS A 82 2.63 9.66 -2.19
C CYS A 82 3.95 9.12 -1.62
N ALA A 83 4.94 10.00 -1.44
CA ALA A 83 6.25 9.62 -0.93
C ALA A 83 6.15 9.15 0.53
N GLY A 84 5.45 9.91 1.37
CA GLY A 84 5.25 9.56 2.77
C GLY A 84 4.46 8.25 2.93
N ILE A 85 3.39 8.08 2.16
CA ILE A 85 2.58 6.85 2.20
C ILE A 85 3.42 5.65 1.78
N ALA A 86 4.11 5.74 0.63
CA ALA A 86 4.96 4.67 0.14
C ALA A 86 6.08 4.34 1.14
N PHE A 87 6.81 5.34 1.62
CA PHE A 87 7.91 5.14 2.56
C PHE A 87 7.45 4.44 3.86
N THR A 88 6.35 4.91 4.46
CA THR A 88 5.87 4.34 5.73
C THR A 88 5.32 2.93 5.57
N LEU A 89 4.56 2.67 4.51
CA LEU A 89 4.02 1.34 4.25
C LEU A 89 5.14 0.34 3.94
N GLU A 90 6.08 0.73 3.07
CA GLU A 90 7.21 -0.12 2.70
C GLU A 90 8.18 -0.33 3.86
N ALA A 91 8.37 0.66 4.75
CA ALA A 91 9.19 0.48 5.95
C ALA A 91 8.62 -0.61 6.87
N ILE A 92 7.30 -0.61 7.08
CA ILE A 92 6.61 -1.63 7.89
C ILE A 92 6.72 -3.00 7.21
N LEU A 93 6.45 -3.07 5.90
CA LEU A 93 6.56 -4.31 5.13
C LEU A 93 7.98 -4.87 5.10
N ALA A 94 8.99 -4.01 4.95
CA ALA A 94 10.38 -4.40 4.97
C ALA A 94 10.77 -4.99 6.34
N VAL A 95 10.27 -4.45 7.46
CA VAL A 95 10.49 -5.04 8.79
C VAL A 95 9.88 -6.43 8.86
N ILE A 96 8.60 -6.57 8.48
CA ILE A 96 7.89 -7.87 8.51
C ILE A 96 8.61 -8.90 7.63
N SER A 97 8.99 -8.51 6.42
CA SER A 97 9.71 -9.37 5.46
C SER A 97 11.07 -9.81 6.01
N THR A 98 11.83 -8.87 6.59
CA THR A 98 13.16 -9.15 7.14
C THR A 98 13.07 -10.14 8.31
N LEU A 99 12.10 -9.95 9.21
CA LEU A 99 11.87 -10.81 10.37
C LEU A 99 11.36 -12.20 9.99
N SER A 100 10.50 -12.28 8.97
CA SER A 100 9.85 -13.54 8.57
C SER A 100 10.71 -14.41 7.65
N THR A 101 11.66 -13.82 6.93
CA THR A 101 12.41 -14.52 5.86
C THR A 101 13.88 -14.73 6.20
N THR A 102 14.52 -13.73 6.82
CA THR A 102 15.99 -13.71 6.99
C THR A 102 16.45 -14.07 8.39
N HIS A 103 15.55 -14.11 9.38
CA HIS A 103 15.83 -14.39 10.79
C HIS A 103 17.20 -13.85 11.28
N PRO A 104 17.40 -12.51 11.23
CA PRO A 104 18.72 -11.93 11.47
C PRO A 104 19.21 -12.25 12.87
N HIS A 105 20.48 -12.67 12.96
CA HIS A 105 21.12 -13.06 14.21
C HIS A 105 21.56 -11.85 15.03
N ASP A 106 21.88 -10.73 14.36
CA ASP A 106 22.36 -9.50 14.98
C ASP A 106 21.63 -8.25 14.45
N ILE A 107 21.63 -7.19 15.28
CA ILE A 107 21.02 -5.89 14.97
C ILE A 107 21.62 -5.26 13.70
N ALA A 108 22.93 -5.39 13.50
CA ALA A 108 23.60 -4.84 12.32
C ALA A 108 23.13 -5.51 11.02
N GLN A 109 22.94 -6.83 11.06
CA GLN A 109 22.43 -7.60 9.93
C GLN A 109 20.95 -7.29 9.64
N PHE A 110 20.16 -7.08 10.71
CA PHE A 110 18.78 -6.62 10.59
C PHE A 110 18.71 -5.28 9.86
N PHE A 111 19.45 -4.25 10.31
CA PHE A 111 19.41 -2.92 9.69
C PHE A 111 19.88 -2.92 8.23
N THR A 112 20.92 -3.69 7.92
CA THR A 112 21.44 -3.80 6.55
C THR A 112 20.40 -4.44 5.62
N THR A 113 19.81 -5.55 6.04
CA THR A 113 18.80 -6.27 5.24
C THR A 113 17.50 -5.48 5.10
N TRP A 114 17.06 -4.87 6.20
CA TRP A 114 15.86 -4.04 6.24
C TRP A 114 15.97 -2.82 5.31
N SER A 115 17.07 -2.06 5.42
CA SER A 115 17.27 -0.86 4.60
C SER A 115 17.41 -1.21 3.11
N PHE A 116 18.10 -2.30 2.79
CA PHE A 116 18.21 -2.79 1.41
C PHE A 116 16.84 -3.20 0.84
N THR A 117 16.05 -3.95 1.62
CA THR A 117 14.70 -4.36 1.23
C THR A 117 13.78 -3.15 1.03
N LEU A 118 13.84 -2.19 1.95
CA LEU A 118 13.08 -0.94 1.88
C LEU A 118 13.41 -0.15 0.62
N VAL A 119 14.70 0.13 0.37
CA VAL A 119 15.14 0.91 -0.80
C VAL A 119 14.77 0.22 -2.11
N ARG A 120 14.81 -1.12 -2.16
CA ARG A 120 14.43 -1.89 -3.34
C ARG A 120 12.93 -1.86 -3.62
N ALA A 121 12.09 -1.87 -2.58
CA ALA A 121 10.63 -1.86 -2.72
C ALA A 121 10.06 -0.45 -2.94
N LEU A 122 10.73 0.59 -2.45
CA LEU A 122 10.25 1.98 -2.45
C LEU A 122 9.85 2.51 -3.85
N PRO A 123 10.60 2.29 -4.94
CA PRO A 123 10.20 2.77 -6.28
C PRO A 123 8.84 2.21 -6.72
N LEU A 124 8.61 0.92 -6.48
CA LEU A 124 7.33 0.27 -6.81
C LEU A 124 6.20 0.80 -5.93
N GLY A 125 6.43 0.88 -4.61
CA GLY A 125 5.46 1.43 -3.66
C GLY A 125 5.07 2.88 -4.00
N TYR A 126 6.03 3.69 -4.46
CA TYR A 126 5.77 5.07 -4.88
C TYR A 126 4.91 5.14 -6.14
N VAL A 127 5.20 4.32 -7.15
CA VAL A 127 4.38 4.25 -8.39
C VAL A 127 2.94 3.84 -8.06
N ILE A 128 2.75 2.85 -7.20
CA ILE A 128 1.41 2.41 -6.75
C ILE A 128 0.69 3.54 -6.00
N ALA A 129 1.40 4.24 -5.10
CA ALA A 129 0.84 5.40 -4.40
C ALA A 129 0.41 6.51 -5.36
N MET A 130 1.20 6.79 -6.40
CA MET A 130 0.84 7.76 -7.43
C MET A 130 -0.42 7.34 -8.19
N ILE A 131 -0.52 6.08 -8.63
CA ILE A 131 -1.72 5.55 -9.30
C ILE A 131 -2.95 5.72 -8.39
N MET A 132 -2.81 5.39 -7.11
CA MET A 132 -3.89 5.55 -6.13
C MET A 132 -4.33 7.01 -5.95
N VAL A 133 -3.39 7.93 -5.80
CA VAL A 133 -3.68 9.34 -5.50
C VAL A 133 -4.12 10.13 -6.73
N PHE A 134 -3.54 9.87 -7.90
CA PHE A 134 -3.80 10.63 -9.13
C PHE A 134 -4.87 10.02 -10.03
N ILE A 135 -5.06 8.70 -10.02
CA ILE A 135 -6.00 8.03 -10.94
C ILE A 135 -7.20 7.48 -10.17
N VAL A 136 -6.96 6.69 -9.13
CA VAL A 136 -8.03 5.98 -8.43
C VAL A 136 -8.87 6.93 -7.57
N LYS A 137 -8.23 7.73 -6.72
CA LYS A 137 -8.90 8.67 -5.81
C LYS A 137 -9.82 9.65 -6.55
N PRO A 138 -9.41 10.31 -7.66
CA PRO A 138 -10.31 11.21 -8.40
C PRO A 138 -11.48 10.47 -9.06
N LYS A 139 -11.28 9.25 -9.58
CA LYS A 139 -12.36 8.44 -10.15
C LYS A 139 -13.39 8.06 -9.10
N ILE A 140 -12.94 7.64 -7.91
CA ILE A 140 -13.83 7.34 -6.78
C ILE A 140 -14.59 8.61 -6.35
N GLN A 141 -13.92 9.76 -6.24
CA GLN A 141 -14.57 11.02 -5.88
C GLN A 141 -15.64 11.44 -6.89
N ARG A 142 -15.38 11.29 -8.20
CA ARG A 142 -16.37 11.54 -9.26
C ARG A 142 -17.56 10.59 -9.16
N ALA A 143 -17.32 9.29 -8.96
CA ALA A 143 -18.39 8.30 -8.81
C ALA A 143 -19.25 8.55 -7.56
N LEU A 144 -18.63 8.97 -6.46
CA LEU A 144 -19.34 9.36 -5.25
C LEU A 144 -20.18 10.63 -5.44
N ALA A 145 -19.66 11.63 -6.16
CA ALA A 145 -20.38 12.87 -6.45
C ALA A 145 -21.56 12.66 -7.41
N ALA A 146 -21.45 11.73 -8.36
CA ALA A 146 -22.55 11.37 -9.26
C ALA A 146 -23.64 10.50 -8.60
N ALA A 147 -23.34 9.88 -7.46
CA ALA A 147 -24.26 9.02 -6.71
C ALA A 147 -24.90 9.71 -5.49
N ALA A 148 -24.57 10.98 -5.26
CA ALA A 148 -25.09 11.84 -4.20
C ALA A 148 -26.16 12.79 -4.76
#